data_AF-A0A942CV64-F1
#
_entry.id   AF-A0A942CV64-F1
#
_cell.length_a   1.000
_cell.length_b   1.000
_cell.length_c   1.000
_cell.angle_alpha   90.00
_cell.angle_beta   90.00
_cell.angle_gamma   90.00
#
_symmetry.space_group_name_H-M   'P 1'
#
loop_
_entity.id
_entity.type
_entity.pdbx_description
1 polymer ?
#
loop_
_entity_poly.entity_id
_entity_poly.type
_entity_poly.pdbx_seq_one_letter_code
_entity_poly.pdbx_strand_id
1 'polypeptide(L)'
;MQSVPNYNLIGLDIRSSLSADAPNASLSMSYNGTNSYDYFSSRLTTGASTVQQSGVQNVLWPVWFKVTRSGNTFTGYYSYDGEVWSQLGTSVTITMGSTAYAGLFVSGGGGWSLSSGSFDDVQVTSTSAPGPIISGISATTGSVGASVNVWGSGFGASQMNSAVLVNGTAATVSSWSATSENRDRRDVFQDSIFGTRRTDGTYTIFSFELTSTPT
;
A
#
# COMPACT_ATOMS: atom_id res chain seq x y z
N MET A 1 8.91 39.63 3.15
CA MET A 1 8.10 38.40 3.19
C MET A 1 8.62 37.57 4.36
N GLN A 2 7.73 37.21 5.28
CA GLN A 2 8.02 36.89 6.68
C GLN A 2 8.83 35.60 6.85
N SER A 3 10.07 35.72 7.32
CA SER A 3 10.87 34.59 7.84
C SER A 3 10.47 34.37 9.30
N VAL A 4 9.90 33.20 9.61
CA VAL A 4 9.66 32.77 11.00
C VAL A 4 10.94 32.08 11.51
N PRO A 5 11.48 32.42 12.69
CA PRO A 5 12.79 31.94 13.12
C PRO A 5 12.74 30.51 13.68
N ASN A 6 13.74 29.70 13.32
CA ASN A 6 14.35 28.63 14.09
C ASN A 6 13.46 27.44 14.51
N TYR A 7 13.11 26.59 13.55
CA TYR A 7 12.69 25.22 13.86
C TYR A 7 13.59 24.22 13.16
N ASN A 8 14.39 23.50 13.94
CA ASN A 8 15.11 22.34 13.44
C ASN A 8 14.11 21.19 13.38
N LEU A 9 13.94 20.62 12.19
CA LEU A 9 13.06 19.45 12.02
C LEU A 9 13.89 18.19 11.82
N ILE A 10 13.46 17.10 12.44
CA ILE A 10 13.92 15.74 12.16
C ILE A 10 12.70 14.86 11.97
N GLY A 11 12.69 13.99 10.97
CA GLY A 11 11.49 13.22 10.69
C GLY A 11 11.60 12.24 9.55
N LEU A 12 10.44 11.70 9.19
CA LEU A 12 10.25 10.83 8.04
C LEU A 12 9.13 11.37 7.15
N ASP A 13 9.26 11.15 5.86
CA ASP A 13 8.34 11.63 4.83
C ASP A 13 7.97 10.50 3.87
N ILE A 14 6.70 10.47 3.46
CA ILE A 14 6.23 9.67 2.33
C ILE A 14 5.66 10.62 1.28
N ARG A 15 6.22 10.58 0.07
CA ARG A 15 5.90 11.50 -1.03
C ARG A 15 5.63 10.78 -2.35
N SER A 16 4.77 11.37 -3.17
CA SER A 16 4.34 10.79 -4.45
C SER A 16 5.39 10.86 -5.57
N SER A 17 6.31 11.82 -5.51
CA SER A 17 7.39 11.99 -6.49
C SER A 17 8.61 12.67 -5.88
N LEU A 18 9.73 12.73 -6.61
CA LEU A 18 10.96 13.43 -6.19
C LEU A 18 10.93 14.95 -6.45
N SER A 19 9.84 15.50 -6.98
CA SER A 19 9.66 16.96 -7.14
C SER A 19 9.42 17.65 -5.81
N ALA A 20 10.00 18.84 -5.59
CA ALA A 20 9.95 19.55 -4.31
C ALA A 20 8.53 19.92 -3.83
N ASP A 21 7.57 19.94 -4.74
CA ASP A 21 6.17 20.30 -4.52
C ASP A 21 5.23 19.08 -4.47
N ALA A 22 5.78 17.87 -4.43
CA ALA A 22 5.01 16.62 -4.44
C ALA A 22 4.03 16.51 -3.27
N PRO A 23 2.82 15.99 -3.48
CA PRO A 23 1.96 15.53 -2.40
C PRO A 23 2.72 14.59 -1.46
N ASN A 24 2.66 14.85 -0.16
CA ASN A 24 3.45 14.15 0.85
C ASN A 24 2.76 14.11 2.23
N ALA A 25 3.10 13.11 3.03
CA ALA A 25 2.75 12.99 4.44
C ALA A 25 4.04 12.81 5.25
N SER A 26 4.29 13.73 6.18
CA SER A 26 5.51 13.73 6.99
C SER A 26 5.18 13.71 8.49
N LEU A 27 5.92 12.90 9.23
CA LEU A 27 6.06 13.05 10.68
C LEU A 27 7.36 13.77 10.96
N SER A 28 7.29 14.82 11.78
CA SER A 28 8.46 15.58 12.15
C SER A 28 8.40 16.00 13.60
N MET A 29 9.54 15.89 14.26
CA MET A 29 9.81 16.56 15.49
C MET A 29 10.45 17.91 15.20
N SER A 30 9.99 18.93 15.92
CA SER A 30 10.46 20.30 15.84
C SER A 30 11.03 20.72 17.19
N TYR A 31 12.22 21.31 17.18
CA TYR A 31 12.85 21.84 18.38
C TYR A 31 13.34 23.27 18.15
N ASN A 32 12.99 24.17 19.08
CA ASN A 32 13.33 25.60 19.01
C ASN A 32 14.40 26.04 20.03
N GLY A 33 15.05 25.09 20.71
CA GLY A 33 16.00 25.38 21.80
C GLY A 33 15.41 25.28 23.20
N THR A 34 14.08 25.34 23.33
CA THR A 34 13.39 25.30 24.65
C THR A 34 12.25 24.28 24.65
N ASN A 35 11.48 24.24 23.57
CA ASN A 35 10.30 23.39 23.41
C ASN A 35 10.50 22.43 22.24
N SER A 36 9.95 21.23 22.42
CA SER A 36 9.86 20.18 21.40
C SER A 36 8.40 19.90 21.06
N TYR A 37 8.13 19.68 19.77
CA TYR A 37 6.80 19.40 19.24
C TYR A 37 6.85 18.30 18.20
N ASP A 38 5.91 17.37 18.24
CA ASP A 38 5.68 16.43 17.16
C ASP A 38 4.55 16.92 16.26
N TYR A 39 4.77 16.85 14.96
CA TYR A 39 3.83 17.26 13.93
C TYR A 39 3.54 16.13 12.96
N PHE A 40 2.27 16.00 12.61
CA PHE A 40 1.85 15.29 11.41
C PHE A 40 1.46 16.33 10.35
N SER A 41 2.25 16.41 9.29
CA SER A 41 2.09 17.40 8.23
C SER A 41 1.76 16.73 6.90
N SER A 42 0.98 17.41 6.07
CA SER A 42 0.54 16.88 4.78
C SER A 42 0.51 17.95 3.70
N ARG A 43 0.88 17.57 2.48
CA ARG A 43 0.59 18.31 1.26
C ARG A 43 -0.35 17.44 0.42
N LEU A 44 -1.57 17.92 0.19
CA LEU A 44 -2.62 17.09 -0.41
C LEU A 44 -2.49 16.96 -1.93
N THR A 45 -2.05 18.03 -2.60
CA THR A 45 -1.89 18.09 -4.06
C THR A 45 -0.58 18.78 -4.43
N THR A 46 -0.11 18.59 -5.67
CA THR A 46 1.11 19.20 -6.17
C THR A 46 1.06 20.71 -6.03
N GLY A 47 2.08 21.30 -5.42
CA GLY A 47 2.18 22.76 -5.22
C GLY A 47 1.29 23.33 -4.11
N ALA A 48 0.38 22.56 -3.51
CA ALA A 48 -0.48 23.05 -2.44
C ALA A 48 0.30 23.38 -1.17
N SER A 49 -0.22 24.29 -0.34
CA SER A 49 0.37 24.57 0.97
C SER A 49 0.39 23.31 1.85
N THR A 50 1.44 23.17 2.66
CA THR A 50 1.50 22.14 3.69
C THR A 50 0.53 22.49 4.82
N VAL A 51 -0.32 21.53 5.17
CA VAL A 51 -1.20 21.56 6.34
C VAL A 51 -0.53 20.80 7.46
N GLN A 52 -0.28 21.48 8.56
CA GLN A 52 0.32 20.90 9.75
C GLN A 52 -0.77 20.63 10.80
N GLN A 53 -0.77 19.43 11.36
CA GLN A 53 -1.56 19.10 12.54
C GLN A 53 -0.66 19.19 13.77
N SER A 54 -1.11 19.92 14.79
CA SER A 54 -0.42 19.95 16.09
C SER A 54 -0.57 18.61 16.79
N GLY A 55 0.56 18.05 17.20
CA GLY A 55 0.62 16.84 18.00
C GLY A 55 0.98 17.12 19.45
N VAL A 56 1.94 16.34 19.96
CA VAL A 56 2.38 16.33 21.35
C VAL A 56 3.37 17.48 21.61
N GLN A 57 3.26 18.12 22.77
CA GLN A 57 4.23 19.12 23.24
C GLN A 57 5.14 18.51 24.30
N ASN A 58 6.36 19.04 24.41
CA ASN A 58 7.38 18.60 25.38
C ASN A 58 7.72 17.11 25.21
N VAL A 59 7.95 16.73 23.96
CA VAL A 59 8.22 15.35 23.57
C VAL A 59 9.52 14.87 24.22
N LEU A 60 9.46 13.67 24.82
CA LEU A 60 10.61 12.99 25.42
C LEU A 60 11.46 12.32 24.35
N TRP A 61 12.76 12.23 24.61
CA TRP A 61 13.72 11.65 23.69
C TRP A 61 14.41 10.44 24.32
N PRO A 62 14.67 9.37 23.56
CA PRO A 62 14.33 9.17 22.13
C PRO A 62 12.82 8.94 21.88
N VAL A 63 12.38 9.17 20.64
CA VAL A 63 11.00 8.90 20.17
C VAL A 63 11.02 8.08 18.89
N TRP A 64 10.05 7.18 18.76
CA TRP A 64 9.79 6.41 17.56
C TRP A 64 8.69 7.06 16.73
N PHE A 65 8.87 7.10 15.41
CA PHE A 65 7.82 7.53 14.47
C PHE A 65 7.43 6.40 13.53
N LYS A 66 6.14 6.37 13.16
CA LYS A 66 5.60 5.44 12.19
C LYS A 66 4.50 6.10 11.38
N VAL A 67 4.60 6.04 10.05
CA VAL A 67 3.50 6.38 9.15
C VAL A 67 2.99 5.10 8.52
N THR A 68 1.67 4.88 8.57
CA THR A 68 1.01 3.81 7.83
C THR A 68 0.28 4.39 6.62
N ARG A 69 0.38 3.72 5.48
CA ARG A 69 -0.39 4.02 4.27
C ARG A 69 -1.30 2.84 3.95
N SER A 70 -2.60 3.08 3.88
CA SER A 70 -3.61 2.12 3.39
C SER A 70 -4.38 2.75 2.24
N GLY A 71 -4.12 2.31 1.01
CA GLY A 71 -4.59 2.98 -0.19
C GLY A 71 -4.07 4.42 -0.28
N ASN A 72 -4.97 5.40 -0.17
CA ASN A 72 -4.65 6.83 -0.13
C ASN A 72 -4.72 7.43 1.29
N THR A 73 -5.00 6.62 2.31
CA THR A 73 -5.12 7.08 3.69
C THR A 73 -3.79 6.93 4.41
N PHE A 74 -3.30 8.02 4.98
CA PHE A 74 -2.07 8.09 5.76
C PHE A 74 -2.40 8.38 7.22
N THR A 75 -1.79 7.62 8.12
CA THR A 75 -1.92 7.83 9.56
C THR A 75 -0.54 7.88 10.21
N GLY A 76 -0.28 8.95 10.95
CA GLY A 76 0.94 9.13 11.72
C GLY A 76 0.80 8.60 13.15
N TYR A 77 1.88 8.02 13.67
CA TYR A 77 1.99 7.51 15.04
C TYR A 77 3.35 7.85 15.64
N TYR A 78 3.38 7.94 16.96
CA TYR A 78 4.60 8.03 17.75
C TYR A 78 4.59 7.00 18.90
N SER A 79 5.76 6.70 19.44
CA SER A 79 5.93 5.81 20.60
C SER A 79 7.21 6.16 21.36
N TYR A 80 7.21 5.94 22.68
CA TYR A 80 8.40 6.09 23.53
C TYR A 80 9.12 4.77 23.82
N ASP A 81 8.49 3.63 23.51
CA ASP A 81 9.01 2.28 23.78
C ASP A 81 9.15 1.41 22.51
N GLY A 82 8.63 1.87 21.36
CA GLY A 82 8.62 1.13 20.10
C GLY A 82 7.50 0.08 20.01
N GLU A 83 6.78 -0.18 21.10
CA GLU A 83 5.77 -1.24 21.22
C GLU A 83 4.35 -0.66 21.28
N VAL A 84 4.13 0.35 22.12
CA VAL A 84 2.85 1.02 22.31
C VAL A 84 2.82 2.28 21.45
N TRP A 85 1.96 2.27 20.43
CA TRP A 85 1.86 3.35 19.45
C TRP A 85 0.64 4.23 19.69
N SER A 86 0.88 5.52 19.87
CA SER A 86 -0.17 6.54 19.95
C SER A 86 -0.30 7.25 18.61
N GLN A 87 -1.54 7.47 18.15
CA GLN A 87 -1.78 8.20 16.91
C GLN A 87 -1.45 9.68 17.08
N LEU A 88 -0.76 10.26 16.08
CA LEU A 88 -0.43 11.68 16.02
C LEU A 88 -1.37 12.37 15.01
N GLY A 89 -2.30 13.16 15.54
CA GLY A 89 -3.32 13.83 14.73
C GLY A 89 -4.35 12.86 14.12
N THR A 90 -5.14 13.34 13.17
CA THR A 90 -6.11 12.55 12.42
C THR A 90 -5.51 12.04 11.11
N SER A 91 -6.03 10.91 10.62
CA SER A 91 -5.66 10.36 9.32
C SER A 91 -5.97 11.36 8.19
N VAL A 92 -5.11 11.39 7.18
CA VAL A 92 -5.26 12.26 6.00
C VAL A 92 -5.36 11.43 4.74
N THR A 93 -6.20 11.86 3.81
CA THR A 93 -6.31 11.23 2.49
C THR A 93 -5.46 12.02 1.50
N ILE A 94 -4.42 11.40 0.97
CA ILE A 94 -3.53 11.97 -0.06
C ILE A 94 -3.53 11.02 -1.24
N THR A 95 -3.96 11.51 -2.40
CA THR A 95 -3.98 10.70 -3.61
C THR A 95 -2.54 10.51 -4.10
N MET A 96 -2.07 9.26 -4.14
CA MET A 96 -0.76 8.90 -4.67
C MET A 96 -0.88 7.68 -5.60
N GLY A 97 0.10 7.50 -6.48
CA GLY A 97 0.23 6.28 -7.27
C GLY A 97 0.50 5.04 -6.41
N SER A 98 0.56 3.87 -7.07
CA SER A 98 1.00 2.62 -6.43
C SER A 98 2.44 2.71 -5.92
N THR A 99 3.28 3.52 -6.56
CA THR A 99 4.63 3.87 -6.09
C THR A 99 4.60 5.13 -5.24
N ALA A 100 5.32 5.11 -4.12
CA ALA A 100 5.67 6.29 -3.33
C ALA A 100 7.12 6.18 -2.87
N TYR A 101 7.70 7.32 -2.51
CA TYR A 101 9.05 7.43 -1.96
C TYR A 101 8.94 7.67 -0.46
N ALA A 102 9.61 6.86 0.34
CA ALA A 102 9.75 7.08 1.76
C ALA A 102 11.20 7.49 2.08
N GLY A 103 11.39 8.41 3.00
CA GLY A 103 12.71 8.89 3.38
C GLY A 103 12.76 9.52 4.75
N LEU A 104 13.98 9.69 5.24
CA LEU A 104 14.29 10.40 6.47
C LEU A 104 14.81 11.79 6.12
N PHE A 105 14.56 12.78 6.97
CA PHE A 105 15.03 14.13 6.74
C PHE A 105 15.46 14.84 8.04
N VAL A 106 16.41 15.75 7.88
CA VAL A 106 16.79 16.76 8.86
C VAL A 106 16.77 18.11 8.17
N SER A 107 16.23 19.13 8.81
CA SER A 107 16.29 20.50 8.33
C SER A 107 16.75 21.45 9.44
N GLY A 108 17.54 22.46 9.06
CA GLY A 108 17.95 23.55 9.93
C GLY A 108 16.98 24.73 9.80
N GLY A 109 16.55 25.29 10.92
CA GLY A 109 15.51 26.32 11.01
C GLY A 109 15.88 27.73 10.52
N GLY A 110 16.94 27.88 9.73
CA GLY A 110 17.49 29.15 9.27
C GLY A 110 18.62 29.70 10.17
N GLY A 111 19.48 30.54 9.60
CA GLY A 111 20.57 31.20 10.33
C GLY A 111 21.84 30.36 10.50
N TRP A 112 22.45 29.90 9.40
CA TRP A 112 23.79 29.28 9.31
C TRP A 112 24.12 28.12 10.27
N SER A 113 23.14 27.65 11.04
CA SER A 113 23.31 26.65 12.08
C SER A 113 23.04 25.28 11.48
N LEU A 114 24.05 24.42 11.51
CA LEU A 114 23.89 23.02 11.12
C LEU A 114 23.01 22.33 12.17
N SER A 115 21.95 21.67 11.69
CA SER A 115 21.15 20.76 12.50
C SER A 115 21.59 19.33 12.20
N SER A 116 21.78 18.54 13.24
CA SER A 116 22.12 17.11 13.15
C SER A 116 21.14 16.30 13.97
N GLY A 117 20.80 15.12 13.47
CA GLY A 117 19.96 14.16 14.16
C GLY A 117 20.40 12.74 13.82
N SER A 118 20.21 11.82 14.76
CA SER A 118 20.46 10.40 14.56
C SER A 118 19.16 9.65 14.38
N PHE A 119 19.14 8.72 13.44
CA PHE A 119 18.09 7.73 13.27
C PHE A 119 18.66 6.35 13.59
N ASP A 120 17.87 5.52 14.25
CA ASP A 120 18.20 4.13 14.53
C ASP A 120 16.98 3.24 14.24
N ASP A 121 17.23 1.95 14.01
CA ASP A 121 16.23 0.90 13.71
C ASP A 121 15.15 1.30 12.70
N VAL A 122 15.61 1.74 11.52
CA VAL A 122 14.75 2.20 10.44
C VAL A 122 14.20 1.00 9.66
N GLN A 123 12.89 0.82 9.70
CA GLN A 123 12.20 -0.28 9.03
C GLN A 123 11.16 0.23 8.03
N VAL A 124 11.05 -0.43 6.88
CA VAL A 124 9.96 -0.26 5.92
C VAL A 124 9.29 -1.60 5.71
N THR A 125 8.03 -1.70 6.11
CA THR A 125 7.24 -2.92 5.94
C THR A 125 6.09 -2.67 4.96
N SER A 126 5.95 -3.56 3.99
CA SER A 126 4.80 -3.58 3.08
C SER A 126 4.12 -4.93 3.21
N THR A 127 2.86 -4.94 3.63
CA THR A 127 2.02 -6.13 3.50
C THR A 127 1.44 -6.14 2.10
N SER A 128 2.06 -6.89 1.18
CA SER A 128 1.39 -7.22 -0.08
C SER A 128 0.09 -7.92 0.26
N ALA A 129 -1.02 -7.54 -0.38
CA ALA A 129 -2.22 -8.36 -0.34
C ALA A 129 -1.84 -9.79 -0.82
N PRO A 130 -2.40 -10.85 -0.23
CA PRO A 130 -2.22 -12.21 -0.76
C PRO A 130 -2.61 -12.24 -2.23
N GLY A 131 -1.86 -12.96 -3.05
CA GLY A 131 -2.23 -13.18 -4.45
C GLY A 131 -3.62 -13.82 -4.56
N PRO A 132 -4.28 -13.68 -5.72
CA PRO A 132 -5.58 -14.29 -5.94
C PRO A 132 -5.50 -15.82 -5.81
N ILE A 133 -6.50 -16.41 -5.16
CA ILE A 133 -6.68 -17.85 -5.02
C ILE A 133 -7.91 -18.23 -5.82
N ILE A 134 -7.78 -19.15 -6.78
CA ILE A 134 -8.92 -19.78 -7.45
C ILE A 134 -9.37 -20.95 -6.60
N SER A 135 -10.65 -20.95 -6.19
CA SER A 135 -11.26 -22.03 -5.42
C SER A 135 -12.26 -22.87 -6.23
N GLY A 136 -12.58 -22.46 -7.46
CA GLY A 136 -13.34 -23.30 -8.38
C GLY A 136 -13.66 -22.64 -9.71
N ILE A 137 -14.21 -23.46 -10.60
CA ILE A 137 -14.65 -23.10 -11.94
C ILE A 137 -16.01 -23.74 -12.24
N SER A 138 -16.84 -23.10 -13.07
CA SER A 138 -18.20 -23.58 -13.33
C SER A 138 -18.25 -24.82 -14.22
N ALA A 139 -17.22 -25.06 -15.02
CA ALA A 139 -17.16 -26.20 -15.93
C ALA A 139 -15.70 -26.51 -16.30
N THR A 140 -15.40 -27.79 -16.51
CA THR A 140 -14.10 -28.30 -17.00
C THR A 140 -14.14 -28.68 -18.49
N THR A 141 -15.33 -28.71 -19.10
CA THR A 141 -15.56 -29.00 -20.52
C THR A 141 -16.66 -28.10 -21.08
N GLY A 142 -16.68 -27.91 -22.39
CA GLY A 142 -17.69 -27.09 -23.06
C GLY A 142 -17.50 -27.08 -24.58
N SER A 143 -18.51 -26.60 -25.30
CA SER A 143 -18.39 -26.32 -26.73
C SER A 143 -17.47 -25.11 -26.98
N VAL A 144 -16.93 -25.00 -28.19
CA VAL A 144 -16.13 -23.83 -28.60
C VAL A 144 -16.97 -22.56 -28.42
N GLY A 145 -16.43 -21.59 -27.68
CA GLY A 145 -17.12 -20.33 -27.35
C GLY A 145 -17.95 -20.35 -26.06
N ALA A 146 -18.03 -21.49 -25.35
CA ALA A 146 -18.65 -21.54 -24.03
C ALA A 146 -17.92 -20.64 -23.03
N SER A 147 -18.68 -20.01 -22.13
CA SER A 147 -18.13 -19.21 -21.03
C SER A 147 -17.92 -20.05 -19.78
N VAL A 148 -16.85 -19.79 -19.04
CA VAL A 148 -16.54 -20.43 -17.75
C VAL A 148 -16.43 -19.33 -16.69
N ASN A 149 -17.11 -19.54 -15.56
CA ASN A 149 -16.94 -18.70 -14.39
C ASN A 149 -15.78 -19.24 -13.55
N VAL A 150 -14.92 -18.35 -13.07
CA VAL A 150 -13.83 -18.67 -12.15
C VAL A 150 -14.10 -17.92 -10.84
N TRP A 151 -14.10 -18.64 -9.72
CA TRP A 151 -14.31 -18.04 -8.40
C TRP A 151 -13.20 -18.37 -7.42
N GLY A 152 -13.16 -17.61 -6.33
CA GLY A 152 -11.95 -17.49 -5.53
C GLY A 152 -11.96 -16.25 -4.64
N SER A 153 -10.80 -15.98 -4.05
CA SER A 153 -10.55 -14.81 -3.21
C SER A 153 -9.34 -14.03 -3.72
N GLY A 154 -9.22 -12.75 -3.37
CA GLY A 154 -8.05 -11.94 -3.71
C GLY A 154 -7.97 -11.43 -5.16
N PHE A 155 -9.03 -11.57 -5.96
CA PHE A 155 -9.09 -11.01 -7.33
C PHE A 155 -9.09 -9.48 -7.38
N GLY A 156 -9.51 -8.82 -6.30
CA GLY A 156 -9.68 -7.36 -6.28
C GLY A 156 -10.91 -6.90 -7.08
N ALA A 157 -11.39 -5.68 -6.81
CA ALA A 157 -12.65 -5.18 -7.36
C ALA A 157 -12.64 -4.93 -8.89
N SER A 158 -11.45 -4.90 -9.51
CA SER A 158 -11.25 -4.66 -10.94
C SER A 158 -10.06 -5.48 -11.44
N GLN A 159 -10.13 -5.96 -12.69
CA GLN A 159 -9.09 -6.80 -13.29
C GLN A 159 -7.69 -6.17 -13.29
N MET A 160 -7.60 -4.88 -13.62
CA MET A 160 -6.33 -4.18 -13.82
C MET A 160 -5.42 -4.97 -14.79
N ASN A 161 -4.16 -5.22 -14.41
CA ASN A 161 -3.19 -6.01 -15.15
C ASN A 161 -3.27 -7.53 -14.85
N SER A 162 -4.31 -7.98 -14.14
CA SER A 162 -4.52 -9.41 -13.87
C SER A 162 -5.00 -10.13 -15.13
N ALA A 163 -4.49 -11.33 -15.37
CA ALA A 163 -4.89 -12.17 -16.48
C ALA A 163 -5.37 -13.53 -15.96
N VAL A 164 -6.37 -14.10 -16.64
CA VAL A 164 -6.70 -15.52 -16.52
C VAL A 164 -5.95 -16.24 -17.63
N LEU A 165 -5.10 -17.19 -17.28
CA LEU A 165 -4.34 -17.98 -18.23
C LEU A 165 -4.98 -19.36 -18.35
N VAL A 166 -5.21 -19.79 -19.59
CA VAL A 166 -5.68 -21.13 -19.95
C VAL A 166 -4.55 -21.81 -20.70
N ASN A 167 -3.94 -22.83 -20.08
CA ASN A 167 -2.76 -23.52 -20.63
C ASN A 167 -1.64 -22.55 -21.06
N GLY A 168 -1.39 -21.53 -20.24
CA GLY A 168 -0.38 -20.48 -20.51
C GLY A 168 -0.81 -19.39 -21.50
N THR A 169 -1.99 -19.51 -22.14
CA THR A 169 -2.53 -18.50 -23.05
C THR A 169 -3.52 -17.62 -22.33
N ALA A 170 -3.42 -16.30 -22.47
CA ALA A 170 -4.39 -15.37 -21.87
C ALA A 170 -5.79 -15.61 -22.44
N ALA A 171 -6.75 -15.88 -21.56
CA ALA A 171 -8.16 -15.98 -21.90
C ALA A 171 -8.80 -14.58 -21.89
N THR A 172 -9.80 -14.39 -22.75
CA THR A 172 -10.62 -13.17 -22.73
C THR A 172 -11.51 -13.17 -21.49
N VAL A 173 -11.41 -12.12 -20.67
CA VAL A 173 -12.24 -11.96 -19.48
C VAL A 173 -13.43 -11.05 -19.80
N SER A 174 -14.64 -11.60 -19.71
CA SER A 174 -15.88 -10.88 -20.02
C SER A 174 -16.45 -10.08 -18.85
N SER A 175 -16.11 -10.45 -17.61
CA SER A 175 -16.51 -9.74 -16.39
C SER A 175 -15.55 -10.03 -15.23
N TRP A 176 -15.44 -9.09 -14.28
CA TRP A 176 -14.54 -9.19 -13.11
C TRP A 176 -15.22 -8.61 -11.87
N SER A 177 -15.02 -9.24 -10.71
CA SER A 177 -15.41 -8.69 -9.41
C SER A 177 -14.48 -9.15 -8.30
N ALA A 178 -14.53 -8.49 -7.14
CA ALA A 178 -13.70 -8.81 -5.96
C ALA A 178 -13.94 -10.23 -5.40
N THR A 179 -15.13 -10.76 -5.66
CA THR A 179 -15.62 -12.07 -5.24
C THR A 179 -16.79 -12.39 -6.15
N SER A 180 -16.69 -13.46 -6.93
CA SER A 180 -17.89 -14.05 -7.51
C SER A 180 -18.53 -14.91 -6.43
N GLU A 181 -19.62 -14.42 -5.81
CA GLU A 181 -20.50 -15.24 -4.97
C GLU A 181 -20.98 -16.44 -5.81
N ASN A 182 -20.60 -17.65 -5.42
CA ASN A 182 -21.26 -18.85 -5.89
C ASN A 182 -22.58 -19.01 -5.11
N ARG A 183 -23.70 -18.55 -5.67
CA ARG A 183 -25.04 -18.87 -5.18
C ARG A 183 -25.81 -19.79 -6.12
N ASP A 184 -25.21 -20.90 -6.53
CA ASP A 184 -26.06 -22.03 -6.89
C ASP A 184 -25.50 -23.35 -6.36
N ARG A 185 -25.83 -23.64 -5.09
CA ARG A 185 -25.71 -24.98 -4.52
C ARG A 185 -26.83 -25.85 -5.06
N ARG A 186 -26.64 -26.46 -6.22
CA ARG A 186 -27.16 -27.79 -6.54
C ARG A 186 -26.25 -28.40 -7.59
N ASP A 187 -25.19 -29.07 -7.15
CA ASP A 187 -24.98 -30.47 -7.46
C ASP A 187 -23.66 -30.97 -6.85
N VAL A 188 -23.73 -32.22 -6.45
CA VAL A 188 -22.71 -33.02 -5.76
C VAL A 188 -21.42 -33.08 -6.58
N PHE A 189 -20.25 -32.93 -5.96
CA PHE A 189 -19.05 -33.80 -6.05
C PHE A 189 -17.84 -33.06 -5.43
N GLN A 190 -17.18 -33.72 -4.47
CA GLN A 190 -15.87 -33.30 -3.97
C GLN A 190 -14.81 -33.68 -5.00
N ASP A 191 -13.94 -32.76 -5.41
CA ASP A 191 -12.51 -33.06 -5.53
C ASP A 191 -11.65 -31.78 -5.54
N SER A 192 -10.44 -31.89 -4.98
CA SER A 192 -9.53 -30.76 -4.70
C SER A 192 -8.55 -30.55 -5.85
N ILE A 193 -8.43 -29.33 -6.39
CA ILE A 193 -7.41 -28.98 -7.41
C ILE A 193 -6.14 -28.49 -6.70
N PHE A 194 -5.02 -29.21 -6.85
CA PHE A 194 -3.69 -28.78 -6.39
C PHE A 194 -2.84 -28.30 -7.59
N GLY A 195 -2.14 -27.17 -7.44
CA GLY A 195 -1.13 -26.67 -8.40
C GLY A 195 0.23 -26.46 -7.72
N THR A 196 1.33 -26.63 -8.45
CA THR A 196 2.71 -26.41 -7.95
C THR A 196 3.32 -25.11 -8.50
N ARG A 197 4.04 -24.39 -7.63
CA ARG A 197 4.65 -23.07 -7.88
C ARG A 197 5.88 -23.19 -8.78
N ARG A 198 5.96 -22.37 -9.86
CA ARG A 198 7.22 -22.14 -10.60
C ARG A 198 8.04 -21.01 -9.98
N THR A 199 9.36 -21.05 -10.19
CA THR A 199 10.36 -20.15 -9.61
C THR A 199 10.31 -18.71 -10.13
N ASP A 200 9.60 -18.44 -11.21
CA ASP A 200 9.46 -17.10 -11.82
C ASP A 200 8.23 -16.32 -11.31
N GLY A 201 7.47 -16.87 -10.37
CA GLY A 201 6.27 -16.23 -9.83
C GLY A 201 5.02 -16.42 -10.70
N THR A 202 5.09 -17.21 -11.76
CA THR A 202 3.94 -17.57 -12.61
C THR A 202 3.26 -18.84 -12.11
N TYR A 203 1.93 -18.89 -12.20
CA TYR A 203 1.16 -20.10 -11.92
C TYR A 203 0.90 -20.84 -13.23
N THR A 204 1.32 -22.11 -13.32
CA THR A 204 0.95 -22.97 -14.45
C THR A 204 -0.23 -23.84 -14.03
N ILE A 205 -1.36 -23.68 -14.70
CA ILE A 205 -2.43 -24.68 -14.68
C ILE A 205 -1.95 -25.84 -15.55
N PHE A 206 -1.89 -27.06 -15.01
CA PHE A 206 -1.66 -28.25 -15.84
C PHE A 206 -2.82 -28.34 -16.85
N SER A 207 -2.44 -28.39 -18.11
CA SER A 207 -3.29 -28.47 -19.31
C SER A 207 -4.58 -29.28 -19.12
N PHE A 208 -5.68 -28.79 -19.71
CA PHE A 208 -6.76 -29.68 -20.14
C PHE A 208 -6.54 -30.03 -21.62
N GLU A 209 -6.55 -31.32 -21.96
CA GLU A 209 -6.62 -31.76 -23.35
C GLU A 209 -8.07 -31.61 -23.84
N LEU A 210 -8.26 -30.82 -24.90
CA LEU A 210 -9.50 -30.85 -25.68
C LEU A 210 -9.34 -31.94 -26.73
N THR A 211 -9.99 -33.08 -26.54
CA THR A 211 -10.20 -34.02 -27.65
C THR A 211 -11.48 -33.64 -28.37
N SER A 212 -11.34 -33.10 -29.59
CA SER A 212 -12.46 -33.06 -30.52
C SER A 212 -12.68 -34.46 -31.08
N THR A 213 -13.88 -35.03 -30.92
CA THR A 213 -14.29 -36.16 -31.76
C THR A 213 -14.61 -35.63 -33.17
N PRO A 214 -14.03 -36.21 -34.24
CA PRO A 214 -14.51 -35.94 -35.59
C PRO A 214 -15.95 -36.44 -35.74
N THR A 215 -16.74 -35.71 -36.52
CA THR A 215 -18.14 -36.00 -36.88
C THR A 215 -18.35 -37.41 -37.41
#